data_AF-A0A9D6R097-F1
#
_entry.id   AF-A0A9D6R097-F1
#
_cell.length_a   1.000
_cell.length_b   1.000
_cell.length_c   1.000
_cell.angle_alpha   90.00
_cell.angle_beta   90.00
_cell.angle_gamma   90.00
#
_symmetry.space_group_name_H-M   'P 1'
#
loop_
_entity.id
_entity.type
_entity.pdbx_description
1 polymer ?
#
loop_
_entity_poly.entity_id
_entity_poly.type
_entity_poly.pdbx_seq_one_letter_code
_entity_poly.pdbx_strand_id
1 'polypeptide(L)'
;FLAFAQTQNSFEPLARAPAAWIPVLGLALGPTIGALILFNWGLKIVPASNASVVATIEPVMAALLAFLFLGEHLEIWQMIGGGLVIAGAVIQSAGN
;
A
#
# COMPACT_ATOMS: atom_id res chain seq x y z
N PHE A 1 3.24 -19.91 23.83
CA PHE A 1 4.71 -19.85 23.67
C PHE A 1 5.23 -20.83 22.61
N LEU A 2 4.82 -22.11 22.61
CA LEU A 2 5.27 -23.11 21.62
C LEU A 2 4.87 -22.81 20.16
N ALA A 3 3.68 -22.25 19.93
CA ALA A 3 3.23 -21.83 18.58
C ALA A 3 4.12 -20.72 17.97
N PHE A 4 4.63 -19.80 18.80
CA PHE A 4 5.51 -18.70 18.35
C PHE A 4 6.91 -19.22 17.96
N ALA A 5 7.39 -20.25 18.67
CA ALA A 5 8.65 -20.93 18.36
C ALA A 5 8.59 -21.75 17.06
N GLN A 6 7.42 -22.34 16.73
CA GLN A 6 7.22 -22.99 15.42
C GLN A 6 7.21 -21.99 14.26
N THR A 7 6.63 -20.80 14.43
CA THR A 7 6.67 -19.73 13.41
C THR A 7 8.07 -19.14 13.16
N GLN A 8 8.98 -19.16 14.13
CA GLN A 8 10.36 -18.72 13.86
C GLN A 8 11.10 -19.70 12.93
N ASN A 9 10.85 -21.01 13.09
CA ASN A 9 11.48 -22.04 12.27
C ASN A 9 10.84 -22.19 10.88
N SER A 10 9.64 -21.65 10.65
CA SER A 10 8.98 -21.72 9.33
C SER A 10 9.59 -20.81 8.26
N PHE A 11 10.39 -19.80 8.65
CA PHE A 11 11.05 -18.91 7.69
C PHE A 11 12.45 -19.38 7.29
N GLU A 12 13.09 -20.27 8.07
CA GLU A 12 14.40 -20.87 7.76
C GLU A 12 14.46 -21.49 6.35
N PRO A 13 13.47 -22.28 5.91
CA PRO A 13 13.48 -22.85 4.55
C PRO A 13 13.33 -21.78 3.46
N LEU A 14 12.54 -20.73 3.73
CA LEU A 14 12.31 -19.63 2.78
C LEU A 14 13.55 -18.74 2.66
N ALA A 15 14.24 -18.44 3.77
CA ALA A 15 15.46 -17.64 3.79
C ALA A 15 16.60 -18.31 3.02
N ARG A 16 16.68 -19.65 3.07
CA ARG A 16 17.69 -20.45 2.36
C ARG A 16 17.37 -20.69 0.89
N ALA A 17 16.14 -20.47 0.45
CA ALA A 17 15.74 -20.65 -0.95
C ALA A 17 16.06 -19.37 -1.76
N PRO A 18 17.00 -19.41 -2.73
CA PRO A 18 17.37 -18.22 -3.51
C PRO A 18 16.17 -17.60 -4.27
N ALA A 19 15.21 -18.44 -4.68
CA ALA A 19 14.00 -17.99 -5.37
C ALA A 19 13.06 -17.15 -4.50
N ALA A 20 13.08 -17.31 -3.16
CA ALA A 20 12.25 -16.53 -2.25
C ALA A 20 12.70 -15.06 -2.16
N TRP A 21 13.95 -14.77 -2.50
CA TRP A 21 14.49 -13.41 -2.50
C TRP A 21 13.96 -12.55 -3.64
N ILE A 22 13.50 -13.16 -4.74
CA ILE A 22 12.96 -12.44 -5.90
C ILE A 22 11.72 -11.61 -5.52
N PRO A 23 10.63 -12.19 -4.95
CA PRO A 23 9.48 -11.40 -4.53
C PRO A 23 9.82 -10.44 -3.38
N VAL A 24 10.74 -10.80 -2.49
CA VAL A 24 11.18 -9.91 -1.39
C VAL A 24 11.86 -8.66 -1.93
N LEU A 25 12.81 -8.82 -2.86
CA LEU A 25 13.45 -7.69 -3.53
C LEU A 25 12.46 -6.91 -4.39
N GLY A 26 11.52 -7.59 -5.05
CA GLY A 26 10.44 -6.94 -5.79
C GLY A 26 9.61 -6.00 -4.92
N LEU A 27 9.19 -6.46 -3.73
CA LEU A 27 8.45 -5.64 -2.76
C LEU A 27 9.30 -4.52 -2.16
N ALA A 28 10.56 -4.81 -1.81
CA ALA A 28 11.45 -3.81 -1.24
C ALA A 28 11.77 -2.68 -2.23
N LEU A 29 12.07 -3.02 -3.48
CA LEU A 29 12.46 -2.03 -4.49
C LEU A 29 11.26 -1.28 -5.07
N GLY A 30 10.15 -1.97 -5.34
CA GLY A 30 8.98 -1.39 -6.01
C GLY A 30 8.14 -0.52 -5.07
N PRO A 31 7.18 -1.11 -4.34
CA PRO A 31 6.24 -0.35 -3.52
C PRO A 31 6.86 0.29 -2.28
N THR A 32 8.05 -0.13 -1.82
CA THR A 32 8.70 0.52 -0.67
C THR A 32 9.66 1.63 -1.10
N ILE A 33 10.82 1.28 -1.67
CA ILE A 33 11.85 2.26 -2.02
C ILE A 33 11.40 3.15 -3.18
N GLY A 34 10.88 2.55 -4.24
CA GLY A 34 10.39 3.28 -5.42
C GLY A 34 9.30 4.27 -5.05
N ALA A 35 8.27 3.83 -4.33
CA ALA A 35 7.19 4.71 -3.89
C ALA A 35 7.70 5.85 -3.01
N LEU A 36 8.61 5.58 -2.06
CA LEU A 36 9.17 6.61 -1.19
C LEU A 36 9.98 7.66 -1.97
N ILE A 37 10.76 7.24 -2.96
CA ILE A 37 11.51 8.15 -3.83
C ILE A 37 10.54 9.03 -4.63
N LEU A 38 9.53 8.42 -5.27
CA LEU A 38 8.53 9.15 -6.06
C LEU A 38 7.74 10.13 -5.18
N PHE A 39 7.35 9.73 -3.97
CA PHE A 39 6.64 10.57 -3.03
C PHE A 39 7.48 11.78 -2.61
N ASN A 40 8.72 11.55 -2.17
CA ASN A 40 9.65 12.63 -1.80
C ASN A 40 9.99 13.54 -2.98
N TRP A 41 10.04 13.00 -4.19
CA TRP A 41 10.25 13.81 -5.38
C TRP A 41 9.01 14.65 -5.73
N GLY A 42 7.82 14.07 -5.60
CA GLY A 42 6.54 14.77 -5.73
C GLY A 42 6.40 15.94 -4.75
N LEU A 43 6.84 15.78 -3.50
CA LEU A 43 6.85 16.86 -2.50
C LEU A 43 7.67 18.09 -2.90
N LYS A 44 8.63 17.95 -3.83
CA LYS A 44 9.41 19.09 -4.34
C LYS A 44 8.64 19.93 -5.36
N ILE A 45 7.63 19.34 -6.00
CA ILE A 45 6.90 19.94 -7.12
C ILE A 45 5.42 20.17 -6.84
N VAL A 46 4.86 19.55 -5.78
CA VAL A 46 3.45 19.68 -5.39
C VAL A 46 3.34 20.21 -3.96
N PRO A 47 2.41 21.16 -3.67
CA PRO A 47 2.12 21.59 -2.32
C PRO A 47 1.79 20.43 -1.37
N ALA A 48 2.18 20.57 -0.10
CA ALA A 48 1.97 19.54 0.92
C ALA A 48 0.50 19.12 1.09
N SER A 49 -0.45 20.02 0.83
CA SER A 49 -1.90 19.72 0.85
C SER A 49 -2.27 18.64 -0.19
N ASN A 50 -1.73 18.72 -1.40
CA ASN A 50 -1.99 17.75 -2.46
C ASN A 50 -1.27 16.42 -2.18
N ALA A 51 -0.11 16.43 -1.55
CA ALA A 51 0.55 15.20 -1.12
C ALA A 51 -0.25 14.46 -0.03
N SER A 52 -0.90 15.20 0.87
CA SER A 52 -1.83 14.64 1.86
C SER A 52 -3.05 13.96 1.19
N VAL A 53 -3.55 14.55 0.10
CA VAL A 53 -4.62 13.94 -0.70
C VAL A 53 -4.19 12.59 -1.31
N VAL A 54 -2.95 12.49 -1.82
CA VAL A 54 -2.40 11.23 -2.35
C VAL A 54 -2.35 10.14 -1.26
N ALA A 55 -1.85 10.48 -0.07
CA ALA A 55 -1.80 9.55 1.06
C ALA A 55 -3.20 9.11 1.51
N THR A 56 -4.20 9.99 1.39
CA THR A 56 -5.59 9.69 1.75
C THR A 56 -6.20 8.70 0.75
N ILE A 57 -5.91 8.83 -0.54
CA ILE A 57 -6.43 7.94 -1.60
C ILE A 57 -5.71 6.58 -1.65
N GLU A 58 -4.49 6.47 -1.14
CA GLU A 58 -3.69 5.24 -1.12
C GLU A 58 -4.49 3.96 -0.72
N PRO A 59 -5.21 3.90 0.42
CA PRO A 59 -5.98 2.70 0.80
C PRO A 59 -7.07 2.33 -0.21
N VAL A 60 -7.65 3.32 -0.91
CA VAL A 60 -8.66 3.08 -1.95
C VAL A 60 -8.03 2.46 -3.18
N MET A 61 -6.86 2.96 -3.58
CA MET A 61 -6.10 2.37 -4.67
C MET A 61 -5.61 0.97 -4.33
N ALA A 62 -5.17 0.72 -3.10
CA ALA A 62 -4.78 -0.62 -2.65
C ALA A 62 -5.96 -1.60 -2.76
N ALA A 63 -7.14 -1.23 -2.24
CA ALA A 63 -8.35 -2.06 -2.35
C ALA A 63 -8.78 -2.29 -3.80
N LEU A 64 -8.71 -1.25 -4.64
CA LEU A 64 -9.01 -1.37 -6.07
C LEU A 64 -8.06 -2.31 -6.80
N LEU A 65 -6.75 -2.21 -6.53
CA LEU A 65 -5.75 -3.09 -7.11
C LEU A 65 -5.93 -4.55 -6.63
N ALA A 66 -6.27 -4.76 -5.36
CA ALA A 66 -6.58 -6.10 -4.86
C ALA A 66 -7.82 -6.69 -5.56
N PHE A 67 -8.87 -5.89 -5.74
CA PHE A 67 -10.05 -6.31 -6.52
C PHE A 67 -9.69 -6.69 -7.97
N LEU A 68 -8.91 -5.85 -8.66
CA LEU A 68 -8.58 -6.05 -10.07
C LEU A 68 -7.57 -7.18 -10.33
N PHE A 69 -6.53 -7.30 -9.49
CA PHE A 69 -5.39 -8.19 -9.74
C PHE A 69 -5.41 -9.46 -8.88
N LEU A 70 -5.95 -9.40 -7.66
CA LEU A 70 -6.02 -10.56 -6.75
C LEU A 70 -7.39 -11.25 -6.80
N GLY A 71 -8.40 -10.62 -7.42
CA GLY A 71 -9.76 -11.16 -7.50
C GLY A 71 -10.51 -11.12 -6.16
N GLU A 72 -10.05 -10.30 -5.22
CA GLU A 72 -10.73 -10.07 -3.96
C GLU A 72 -12.06 -9.35 -4.20
N HIS A 73 -13.08 -9.65 -3.40
CA HIS A 73 -14.38 -8.98 -3.51
C HIS A 73 -14.41 -7.78 -2.57
N LEU A 74 -14.89 -6.64 -3.07
CA LEU A 74 -15.09 -5.45 -2.24
C LEU A 74 -16.37 -5.57 -1.44
N GLU A 75 -16.26 -5.60 -0.12
CA GLU A 75 -17.41 -5.55 0.76
C GLU A 75 -18.06 -4.17 0.78
N ILE A 76 -19.34 -4.13 1.14
CA ILE A 76 -20.12 -2.89 1.21
C ILE A 76 -19.48 -1.83 2.11
N TRP A 77 -18.85 -2.25 3.22
CA TRP A 77 -18.16 -1.34 4.14
C TRP A 77 -16.88 -0.76 3.55
N GLN A 78 -16.15 -1.54 2.74
CA GLN A 78 -14.98 -1.05 2.02
C GLN A 78 -15.38 -0.04 0.94
N MET A 79 -16.52 -0.26 0.26
CA MET A 79 -17.06 0.69 -0.71
C MET A 79 -17.47 2.01 -0.05
N ILE A 80 -18.16 1.95 1.10
CA ILE A 80 -18.56 3.14 1.86
C ILE A 80 -17.32 3.89 2.35
N GLY A 81 -16.36 3.19 2.96
CA GLY A 81 -15.11 3.78 3.42
C GLY A 81 -14.32 4.43 2.28
N GLY A 82 -14.21 3.74 1.13
CA GLY A 82 -13.54 4.28 -0.04
C GLY A 82 -14.24 5.52 -0.61
N GLY A 83 -15.57 5.53 -0.61
CA GLY A 83 -16.36 6.71 -0.97
C GLY A 83 -16.10 7.90 -0.05
N LEU A 84 -16.04 7.68 1.27
CA LEU A 84 -15.74 8.73 2.26
C LEU A 84 -14.33 9.30 2.07
N VAL A 85 -13.35 8.44 1.80
CA VAL A 85 -11.97 8.84 1.51
C VAL A 85 -11.90 9.73 0.27
N ILE A 86 -12.55 9.33 -0.82
CA ILE A 86 -12.60 10.14 -2.06
C ILE A 86 -13.30 11.47 -1.79
N ALA A 87 -14.43 11.47 -1.07
CA ALA A 87 -15.14 12.70 -0.72
C ALA A 87 -14.26 13.66 0.09
N GLY A 88 -13.55 13.16 1.10
CA GLY A 88 -12.61 13.97 1.89
C GLY A 88 -11.48 14.55 1.05
N ALA A 89 -10.90 13.75 0.15
CA ALA A 89 -9.88 14.19 -0.79
C ALA A 89 -10.35 15.33 -1.72
N VAL A 90 -11.58 15.23 -2.25
CA VAL A 90 -12.19 16.26 -3.10
C VAL A 90 -12.47 17.54 -2.32
N ILE A 91 -12.98 17.43 -1.10
CA ILE A 91 -13.22 18.60 -0.24
C ILE A 91 -11.90 19.30 0.09
N GLN A 92 -10.85 18.53 0.41
CA GLN A 92 -9.53 19.06 0.74
C GLN A 92 -8.86 19.76 -0.46
N SER A 93 -9.03 19.24 -1.67
CA SER A 93 -8.45 19.84 -2.88
C SER A 93 -9.23 21.07 -3.36
N ALA A 94 -10.54 21.13 -3.12
CA ALA A 94 -11.39 22.27 -3.48
C ALA A 94 -11.26 23.48 -2.52
N GLY A 95 -10.71 23.28 -1.33
CA GLY A 95 -10.48 24.33 -0.33
C GLY A 95 -9.14 25.07 -0.44
N ASN A 96 -8.39 24.84 -1.53
CA ASN A 96 -7.10 25.45 -1.84
C ASN A 96 -7.21 26.43 -3.02
#